data_AF-X1M004-F1
#
_entry.id   AF-X1M004-F1
#
_cell.length_a   1.000
_cell.length_b   1.000
_cell.length_c   1.000
_cell.angle_alpha   90.00
_cell.angle_beta   90.00
_cell.angle_gamma   90.00
#
_symmetry.space_group_name_H-M   'P 1'
#
loop_
_entity.id
_entity.type
_entity.pdbx_description
1 polymer ?
#
loop_
_entity_poly.entity_id
_entity_poly.type
_entity_poly.pdbx_seq_one_letter_code
_entity_poly.pdbx_strand_id
1 'polypeptide(L)'
;LEIISKKEKVKIEKPALELIALNSGGSIRDGEGMLDQALTFAGLKGEIKARDIKDLLGLVEIELVAKFCDFICQKKAAEAINFFVGLYVLKTIATTK
;
A
#
# COMPACT_ATOMS: atom_id res chain seq x y z
N LEU A 1 0.62 13.42 11.91
CA LEU A 1 0.25 13.46 10.48
C LEU A 1 -1.06 14.21 10.24
N GLU A 2 -2.15 13.96 10.96
CA GLU A 2 -3.43 14.71 10.79
C GLU A 2 -3.25 16.24 10.80
N ILE A 3 -2.42 16.78 11.71
CA ILE A 3 -2.13 18.22 11.80
C ILE A 3 -1.50 18.72 10.50
N ILE A 4 -0.54 17.98 9.95
CA ILE A 4 0.18 18.31 8.71
C ILE A 4 -0.81 18.25 7.54
N SER A 5 -1.58 17.17 7.41
CA SER A 5 -2.58 17.02 6.32
C SER A 5 -3.63 18.14 6.32
N LYS A 6 -4.09 18.58 7.50
CA LYS A 6 -5.00 19.73 7.63
C LYS A 6 -4.35 21.04 7.20
N LYS A 7 -3.09 21.26 7.56
CA LYS A 7 -2.33 22.47 7.20
C LYS A 7 -2.10 22.57 5.69
N GLU A 8 -1.79 21.45 5.05
CA GLU A 8 -1.63 21.33 3.59
C GLU A 8 -2.97 21.31 2.83
N LYS A 9 -4.10 21.36 3.54
CA LYS A 9 -5.46 21.29 2.98
C LYS A 9 -5.73 20.05 2.13
N VAL A 10 -5.11 18.93 2.50
CA VAL A 10 -5.27 17.65 1.80
C VAL A 10 -6.33 16.81 2.49
N LYS A 11 -7.22 16.20 1.69
CA LYS A 11 -8.15 15.19 2.19
C LYS A 11 -7.45 13.84 2.18
N ILE A 12 -7.39 13.20 3.34
CA ILE A 12 -6.81 11.87 3.51
C ILE A 12 -7.66 11.09 4.52
N GLU A 13 -7.96 9.84 4.17
CA GLU A 13 -8.69 8.93 5.04
C GLU A 13 -7.88 8.62 6.30
N LYS A 14 -8.56 8.51 7.45
CA LYS A 14 -7.89 8.15 8.70
C LYS A 14 -7.14 6.80 8.61
N PRO A 15 -7.71 5.72 8.02
CA PRO A 15 -6.97 4.48 7.79
C PRO A 15 -5.71 4.63 6.93
N ALA A 16 -5.66 5.60 6.00
CA ALA A 16 -4.45 5.89 5.23
C ALA A 16 -3.34 6.47 6.12
N LEU A 17 -3.69 7.40 7.01
CA LEU A 17 -2.75 7.96 8.00
C LEU A 17 -2.25 6.90 8.99
N GLU A 18 -3.12 5.99 9.41
CA GLU A 18 -2.77 4.88 10.30
C GLU A 18 -1.78 3.92 9.62
N LEU A 19 -1.95 3.63 8.32
CA LEU A 19 -0.99 2.84 7.56
C LEU A 19 0.37 3.52 7.46
N ILE A 20 0.41 4.83 7.22
CA ILE A 20 1.69 5.58 7.20
C ILE A 20 2.35 5.50 8.57
N ALA A 21 1.61 5.78 9.65
CA ALA A 21 2.15 5.75 11.01
C ALA A 21 2.66 4.36 11.43
N LEU A 22 1.95 3.31 11.03
CA LEU A 22 2.37 1.92 11.28
C LEU A 22 3.68 1.59 10.57
N ASN A 23 3.79 1.96 9.29
CA ASN A 23 4.95 1.63 8.47
C ASN A 23 6.13 2.59 8.68
N SER A 24 5.93 3.73 9.32
CA SER A 24 7.02 4.63 9.74
C SER A 24 7.75 4.18 11.02
N GLY A 25 7.29 3.10 11.67
CA GLY A 25 7.92 2.55 12.87
C GLY A 25 7.96 3.53 14.06
N GLY A 26 7.06 4.52 14.09
CA GLY A 26 7.05 5.57 15.11
C GLY A 26 8.00 6.75 14.87
N SER A 27 8.77 6.73 13.77
CA SER A 27 9.58 7.87 13.34
C SER A 27 8.70 8.94 12.70
N ILE A 28 8.71 10.14 13.29
CA ILE A 28 7.94 11.28 12.77
C ILE A 28 8.48 11.72 11.40
N ARG A 29 9.80 11.74 11.25
CA ARG A 29 10.45 12.14 9.99
C ARG A 29 10.13 11.18 8.86
N ASP A 30 10.13 9.88 9.14
CA ASP A 30 9.81 8.88 8.12
C ASP A 30 8.32 8.93 7.79
N GLY A 31 7.46 9.15 8.79
CA GLY A 31 6.02 9.35 8.57
C GLY A 31 5.72 10.60 7.72
N GLU A 32 6.44 11.69 7.94
CA GLU A 32 6.34 12.90 7.11
C GLU A 32 6.80 12.64 5.67
N GLY A 33 7.95 11.99 5.49
CA GLY A 33 8.44 11.64 4.15
C GLY A 33 7.51 10.71 3.38
N MET A 34 6.88 9.75 4.06
CA MET A 34 5.87 8.87 3.45
C MET A 34 4.57 9.61 3.12
N LEU A 35 4.18 10.58 3.94
CA LEU A 35 3.05 11.46 3.65
C LEU A 35 3.34 12.27 2.39
N ASP A 36 4.51 12.90 2.27
CA ASP A 36 4.91 13.67 1.07
C ASP A 36 4.90 12.82 -0.21
N GLN A 37 5.34 11.57 -0.12
CA GLN A 37 5.25 10.63 -1.24
C GLN A 37 3.79 10.32 -1.59
N ALA A 38 2.93 10.09 -0.61
CA ALA A 38 1.50 9.86 -0.84
C ALA A 38 0.81 11.06 -1.48
N LEU A 39 1.16 12.29 -1.05
CA LEU A 39 0.68 13.53 -1.63
C LEU A 39 1.09 13.65 -3.10
N THR A 40 2.35 13.33 -3.40
CA THR A 40 2.90 13.37 -4.76
C THR A 40 2.25 12.31 -5.65
N PHE A 41 2.09 11.09 -5.14
CA PHE A 41 1.54 9.94 -5.87
C PHE A 41 0.04 10.11 -6.16
N ALA A 42 -0.74 10.62 -5.22
CA ALA A 42 -2.16 10.90 -5.44
C ALA A 42 -2.39 12.05 -6.44
N GLY A 43 -1.44 12.98 -6.57
CA GLY A 43 -1.57 14.15 -7.43
C GLY A 43 -2.77 15.03 -7.05
N LEU A 44 -3.39 15.72 -8.02
CA LEU A 44 -4.60 16.53 -7.83
C LEU A 44 -5.88 15.71 -7.59
N LYS A 45 -5.78 14.38 -7.39
CA LYS A 45 -6.94 13.51 -7.19
C LYS A 45 -7.51 13.67 -5.79
N GLY A 46 -8.14 14.80 -5.50
CA GLY A 46 -9.08 15.02 -4.40
C GLY A 46 -8.67 14.50 -3.01
N GLU A 47 -8.87 13.20 -2.77
CA GLU A 47 -8.74 12.52 -1.48
C GLU A 47 -7.88 11.26 -1.56
N ILE A 48 -6.92 11.14 -0.64
CA ILE A 48 -6.03 9.98 -0.49
C ILE A 48 -6.70 8.90 0.35
N LYS A 49 -6.79 7.70 -0.20
CA LYS A 49 -7.42 6.54 0.44
C LYS A 49 -6.40 5.55 0.96
N ALA A 50 -6.85 4.65 1.84
CA ALA A 50 -5.99 3.59 2.38
C ALA A 50 -5.36 2.71 1.29
N ARG A 51 -6.10 2.47 0.20
CA ARG A 51 -5.62 1.70 -0.95
C ARG A 51 -4.42 2.38 -1.64
N ASP A 52 -4.44 3.70 -1.77
CA ASP A 52 -3.35 4.45 -2.40
C ASP A 52 -2.06 4.29 -1.59
N ILE A 53 -2.15 4.26 -0.26
CA ILE A 53 -1.01 4.00 0.63
C ILE A 53 -0.53 2.55 0.51
N LYS A 54 -1.45 1.58 0.44
CA LYS A 54 -1.06 0.17 0.23
C LYS A 54 -0.31 -0.02 -1.09
N ASP A 55 -0.79 0.62 -2.16
CA ASP A 55 -0.18 0.56 -3.48
C ASP A 55 1.18 1.25 -3.48
N LEU A 56 1.28 2.47 -2.90
CA LEU A 56 2.53 3.22 -2.74
C LEU A 56 3.61 2.42 -1.98
N LEU A 57 3.23 1.82 -0.86
CA LEU A 57 4.13 1.07 0.01
C LEU A 57 4.35 -0.37 -0.45
N GLY A 58 3.70 -0.79 -1.53
CA GLY A 58 3.76 -2.15 -2.03
C GLY A 58 3.28 -3.19 -1.01
N LEU A 59 2.35 -2.83 -0.12
CA LEU A 59 1.81 -3.74 0.88
C LEU A 59 0.98 -4.83 0.19
N VAL A 60 1.25 -6.09 0.54
CA VAL A 60 0.45 -7.23 0.08
C VAL A 60 -0.70 -7.43 1.05
N GLU A 61 -1.91 -7.58 0.54
CA GLU A 61 -3.06 -7.89 1.38
C GLU A 61 -2.92 -9.29 1.98
N ILE A 62 -3.23 -9.43 3.27
CA ILE A 62 -3.08 -10.70 4.00
C ILE A 62 -3.88 -11.84 3.34
N GLU A 63 -4.99 -11.52 2.69
CA GLU A 63 -5.81 -12.48 1.93
C GLU A 63 -5.05 -13.11 0.75
N LEU A 64 -4.17 -12.35 0.10
CA LEU A 64 -3.34 -12.86 -0.99
C LEU A 64 -2.30 -13.85 -0.44
N VAL A 65 -1.71 -13.54 0.72
CA VAL A 65 -0.76 -14.45 1.38
C VAL A 65 -1.48 -15.73 1.82
N ALA A 66 -2.66 -15.60 2.45
CA ALA A 66 -3.46 -16.74 2.87
C ALA A 66 -3.83 -17.64 1.68
N LYS A 67 -4.29 -17.05 0.56
CA LYS A 67 -4.63 -17.79 -0.66
C LYS A 67 -3.42 -18.50 -1.27
N PHE A 68 -2.25 -17.88 -1.23
CA PHE A 68 -1.01 -18.54 -1.65
C PHE A 68 -0.69 -19.75 -0.77
N CYS A 69 -0.82 -19.60 0.56
CA CYS A 69 -0.66 -20.71 1.50
C CYS A 69 -1.68 -21.84 1.24
N ASP A 70 -2.92 -21.51 0.91
CA ASP A 70 -3.95 -22.51 0.59
C ASP A 70 -3.56 -23.38 -0.62
N PHE A 71 -2.99 -22.78 -1.68
CA PHE A 71 -2.49 -23.55 -2.82
C PHE A 71 -1.36 -24.51 -2.43
N ILE A 72 -0.46 -24.09 -1.54
CA ILE A 72 0.62 -24.93 -1.02
C ILE A 72 0.03 -26.09 -0.20
N CYS A 73 -0.88 -25.81 0.73
CA CYS A 73 -1.54 -26.81 1.57
C CYS A 73 -2.33 -27.84 0.76
N GLN A 74 -2.93 -27.40 -0.35
CA GLN A 74 -3.66 -28.27 -1.28
C GLN A 74 -2.77 -29.00 -2.30
N LYS A 75 -1.43 -28.87 -2.21
CA LYS A 75 -0.46 -29.45 -3.15
C LYS A 75 -0.66 -29.01 -4.61
N LYS A 76 -1.25 -27.83 -4.81
CA LYS A 76 -1.51 -27.20 -6.12
C LYS A 76 -0.32 -26.34 -6.54
N ALA A 77 0.81 -27.00 -6.83
CA ALA A 77 2.08 -26.31 -7.06
C ALA A 77 2.07 -25.39 -8.28
N ALA A 78 1.42 -25.80 -9.38
CA ALA A 78 1.32 -24.99 -10.59
C ALA A 78 0.51 -23.71 -10.32
N GLU A 79 -0.61 -23.82 -9.61
CA GLU A 79 -1.46 -22.70 -9.24
C GLU A 79 -0.77 -21.77 -8.26
N ALA A 80 -0.03 -22.31 -7.28
CA ALA A 80 0.78 -21.51 -6.35
C ALA A 80 1.83 -20.67 -7.11
N ILE A 81 2.58 -21.29 -8.03
CA ILE A 81 3.60 -20.60 -8.83
C ILE A 81 2.97 -19.54 -9.73
N ASN A 82 1.89 -19.88 -10.44
CA ASN A 82 1.19 -18.93 -11.30
C ASN A 82 0.61 -17.76 -10.51
N PHE A 83 0.05 -18.03 -9.32
CA PHE A 83 -0.47 -16.99 -8.43
C PHE A 83 0.65 -16.07 -7.93
N PHE A 84 1.79 -16.63 -7.51
CA PHE A 84 2.94 -15.86 -7.06
C PHE A 84 3.56 -15.00 -8.17
N VAL A 85 3.73 -15.55 -9.38
CA VAL A 85 4.21 -14.80 -10.55
C VAL A 85 3.23 -13.69 -10.91
N GLY A 86 1.93 -13.97 -10.88
CA GLY A 86 0.89 -12.95 -11.09
C GLY A 86 0.95 -11.79 -10.10
N LEU A 87 1.20 -12.07 -8.81
CA LEU A 87 1.40 -11.04 -7.79
C LEU A 87 2.59 -10.12 -8.08
N TYR A 88 3.67 -10.67 -8.63
CA TYR A 88 4.88 -9.91 -8.96
C TYR A 88 4.68 -9.04 -10.21
N VAL A 89 4.11 -9.62 -11.27
CA VAL A 89 3.91 -8.95 -12.58
C VAL A 89 2.87 -7.83 -12.49
N LEU A 90 1.77 -8.02 -11.75
CA LEU A 90 0.75 -6.97 -11.56
C LEU A 90 1.32 -5.73 -10.86
N LYS A 91 2.25 -5.91 -9.91
CA LYS A 91 2.91 -4.78 -9.24
C LYS A 91 3.82 -4.00 -10.17
N THR A 92 4.61 -4.67 -11.03
CA THR A 92 5.51 -4.00 -11.99
C THR A 92 4.75 -3.14 -13.00
N ILE A 93 3.60 -3.62 -13.50
CA ILE A 93 2.80 -2.86 -14.48
C ILE A 93 2.10 -1.67 -13.79
N ALA A 94 1.67 -1.82 -12.54
CA ALA A 94 1.05 -0.74 -11.76
C ALA A 94 2.02 0.39 -11.35
N THR A 95 3.33 0.12 -11.24
CA THR A 95 4.34 1.15 -10.93
C THR A 95 4.82 1.94 -12.15
N THR A 96 4.46 1.51 -13.37
CA THR A 96 4.95 2.12 -14.63
C THR A 96 3.88 3.02 -15.29
N LYS A 97 2.82 3.41 -14.56
CA LYS A 97 1.75 4.27 -15.05
C LYS A 97 1.44 5.41 -14.10
#